data_AF-A0A9J7L2Y4-F1
#
_entry.id   AF-A0A9J7L2Y4-F1
#
_cell.length_a   1.000
_cell.length_b   1.000
_cell.length_c   1.000
_cell.angle_alpha   90.00
_cell.angle_beta   90.00
_cell.angle_gamma   90.00
#
_symmetry.space_group_name_H-M   'P 1'
#
loop_
_entity.id
_entity.type
_entity.pdbx_description
1 polymer ?
#
loop_
_entity_poly.entity_id
_entity_poly.type
_entity_poly.pdbx_seq_one_letter_code
_entity_poly.pdbx_strand_id
1 'polypeptide(L)'
;MEVWRAATCVLLLAAGGLCAPCTVTECQLPDCHCSGTIVPGNLNPANVPQIVLVTLTDAIRQDLDFDYYSKLFNPNKTNPNGCPPTFTVFVSHPYTNYYEVQTMHSLRHEIADNSITRRGPSSWWAEANSTEWENEVGGMREILAKWAQIPAENVKGFRAPYLQNGGDTEFEVLAATLKLTYDTTRPTRMFMRPPMWPYTLDYDTIQECAIPPCPTASYPGFWEVPIIDLQDENGNPCNELAACAKPESEEAAYLLLKSNFDQHYNSNRAPFHVPLTAAWFETSPDTNFEATRRFFNDIMDMDHVWLVTISQAIEWVRNPTQNDELNEFEPWKCDGEPPAVCDQSAVNTCRYGDDTLITCTTPCPPNYPGYGNPDGN
;
A
#
# COMPACT_ATOMS: atom_id res chain seq x y z
N MET A 1 -7.30 -0.05 -37.02
CA MET A 1 -6.96 1.33 -37.41
C MET A 1 -7.88 2.25 -36.63
N GLU A 2 -7.29 2.93 -35.65
CA GLU A 2 -7.76 4.15 -34.98
C GLU A 2 -9.16 4.15 -34.32
N VAL A 3 -9.17 3.87 -33.02
CA VAL A 3 -9.99 4.65 -32.06
C VAL A 3 -9.03 5.17 -30.99
N TRP A 4 -8.15 6.10 -31.38
CA TRP A 4 -7.49 7.00 -30.45
C TRP A 4 -8.47 8.13 -30.14
N ARG A 5 -9.20 8.01 -29.04
CA ARG A 5 -9.84 9.14 -28.36
C ARG A 5 -9.40 9.22 -26.90
N ALA A 6 -8.09 9.08 -26.68
CA ALA A 6 -7.42 9.60 -25.50
C ALA A 6 -6.66 10.86 -25.93
N ALA A 7 -7.39 11.96 -26.10
CA ALA A 7 -6.79 13.23 -26.51
C ALA A 7 -7.56 14.40 -25.92
N THR A 8 -7.33 14.72 -24.64
CA THR A 8 -7.29 16.12 -24.16
C THR A 8 -6.70 16.24 -22.75
N CYS A 9 -5.41 15.89 -22.59
CA CYS A 9 -4.62 16.44 -21.48
C CYS A 9 -3.17 16.74 -21.90
N VAL A 10 -2.64 16.03 -22.89
CA VAL A 10 -1.25 16.15 -23.36
C VAL A 10 -0.94 17.48 -24.09
N LEU A 11 -1.95 18.25 -24.54
CA LEU A 11 -1.72 19.45 -25.37
C LEU A 11 -1.82 20.80 -24.64
N LEU A 12 -1.94 20.83 -23.31
CA LEU A 12 -2.04 22.08 -22.54
C LEU A 12 -0.80 22.44 -21.71
N LEU A 13 0.36 21.84 -22.01
CA LEU A 13 1.65 22.27 -21.42
C LEU A 13 2.08 23.69 -21.82
N ALA A 14 1.37 24.35 -22.74
CA ALA A 14 1.59 25.75 -23.08
C ALA A 14 0.65 26.75 -22.35
N ALA A 15 -0.33 26.29 -21.56
CA ALA A 15 -1.28 27.20 -20.91
C ALA A 15 -1.96 26.59 -19.67
N GLY A 16 -1.21 26.13 -18.66
CA GLY A 16 -1.71 25.92 -17.29
C GLY A 16 -3.12 25.32 -17.16
N GLY A 17 -3.44 24.33 -17.98
CA GLY A 17 -4.79 23.76 -18.05
C GLY A 17 -4.95 22.68 -16.99
N LEU A 18 -5.83 22.92 -16.02
CA LEU A 18 -6.28 21.92 -15.04
C LEU A 18 -6.85 20.69 -15.76
N CYS A 19 -6.66 19.51 -15.18
CA CYS A 19 -7.23 18.27 -15.67
C CYS A 19 -8.77 18.38 -15.78
N ALA A 20 -9.39 17.67 -16.72
CA ALA A 20 -10.83 17.71 -16.88
C ALA A 20 -11.53 16.97 -15.71
N PRO A 21 -12.69 17.44 -15.23
CA PRO A 21 -13.48 16.70 -14.26
C PRO A 21 -13.87 15.31 -14.77
N CYS A 22 -13.83 14.31 -13.90
CA CYS A 22 -14.17 12.94 -14.27
C CYS A 22 -15.68 12.77 -14.54
N THR A 23 -16.03 12.03 -15.58
CA THR A 23 -17.41 11.57 -15.81
C THR A 23 -17.45 10.06 -15.92
N VAL A 24 -18.45 9.44 -15.29
CA VAL A 24 -18.67 7.98 -15.33
C VAL A 24 -18.99 7.43 -16.72
N THR A 25 -19.15 8.29 -17.73
CA THR A 25 -19.31 7.88 -19.13
C THR A 25 -17.99 7.76 -19.86
N GLU A 26 -17.00 8.57 -19.52
CA GLU A 26 -15.70 8.61 -20.17
C GLU A 26 -14.66 7.74 -19.43
N CYS A 27 -14.74 7.71 -18.10
CA CYS A 27 -13.91 6.88 -17.25
C CYS A 27 -14.63 5.55 -16.93
N GLN A 28 -14.17 4.46 -17.54
CA GLN A 28 -14.80 3.13 -17.42
C GLN A 28 -13.81 2.08 -16.93
N LEU A 29 -14.31 1.18 -16.10
CA LEU A 29 -13.62 -0.05 -15.72
C LEU A 29 -13.38 -0.93 -16.96
N PRO A 30 -12.29 -1.72 -17.01
CA PRO A 30 -11.31 -1.96 -15.94
C PRO A 30 -10.15 -0.95 -15.87
N ASP A 31 -10.11 0.04 -16.76
CA ASP A 31 -8.91 0.87 -16.95
C ASP A 31 -9.00 2.23 -16.24
N CYS A 32 -10.21 2.68 -15.91
CA CYS A 32 -10.42 3.98 -15.25
C CYS A 32 -11.54 3.91 -14.21
N HIS A 33 -11.31 4.51 -13.04
CA HIS A 33 -12.34 4.73 -12.03
C HIS A 33 -12.24 6.15 -11.48
N CYS A 34 -13.35 6.89 -11.44
CA CYS A 34 -13.35 8.26 -10.94
C CYS A 34 -13.14 8.31 -9.42
N SER A 35 -12.42 9.33 -8.95
CA SER A 35 -12.36 9.64 -7.51
C SER A 35 -13.75 9.89 -6.92
N GLY A 36 -13.99 9.33 -5.73
CA GLY A 36 -15.23 9.54 -5.00
C GLY A 36 -15.72 8.32 -4.25
N THR A 37 -17.02 8.32 -3.93
CA THR A 37 -17.63 7.36 -2.99
C THR A 37 -18.56 6.37 -3.69
N ILE A 38 -18.63 6.44 -5.03
CA ILE A 38 -19.41 5.52 -5.85
C ILE A 38 -18.72 4.16 -5.83
N VAL A 39 -19.52 3.12 -5.57
CA VAL A 39 -19.06 1.73 -5.59
C VAL A 39 -18.68 1.34 -7.02
N PRO A 40 -17.51 0.74 -7.26
CA PRO A 40 -17.11 0.19 -8.55
C PRO A 40 -18.19 -0.72 -9.15
N GLY A 41 -18.48 -0.55 -10.45
CA GLY A 41 -19.55 -1.29 -11.14
C GLY A 41 -20.98 -0.92 -10.71
N ASN A 42 -21.14 0.12 -9.87
CA ASN A 42 -22.42 0.55 -9.30
C ASN A 42 -23.18 -0.60 -8.61
N LEU A 43 -22.43 -1.51 -7.97
CA LEU A 43 -22.99 -2.61 -7.19
C LEU A 43 -23.73 -2.07 -5.96
N ASN A 44 -24.78 -2.78 -5.53
CA ASN A 44 -25.42 -2.50 -4.26
C ASN A 44 -24.43 -2.81 -3.12
N PRO A 45 -24.15 -1.88 -2.18
CA PRO A 45 -23.23 -2.11 -1.07
C PRO A 45 -23.47 -3.41 -0.29
N ALA A 46 -24.71 -3.90 -0.21
CA ALA A 46 -25.02 -5.18 0.45
C ALA A 46 -24.36 -6.41 -0.23
N ASN A 47 -24.05 -6.32 -1.52
CA ASN A 47 -23.44 -7.38 -2.32
C ASN A 47 -21.93 -7.17 -2.55
N VAL A 48 -21.36 -6.12 -1.96
CA VAL A 48 -19.94 -5.75 -2.08
C VAL A 48 -19.14 -6.40 -0.94
N PRO A 49 -17.97 -6.99 -1.20
CA PRO A 49 -17.08 -7.44 -0.14
C PRO A 49 -16.59 -6.27 0.68
N GLN A 50 -16.53 -6.42 2.00
CA GLN A 50 -15.68 -5.55 2.78
C GLN A 50 -14.23 -5.98 2.60
N ILE A 51 -13.53 -5.27 1.73
CA ILE A 51 -12.08 -5.40 1.59
C ILE A 51 -11.40 -4.74 2.79
N VAL A 52 -10.44 -5.43 3.39
CA VAL A 52 -9.59 -4.93 4.47
C VAL A 52 -8.15 -4.95 3.96
N LEU A 53 -7.53 -3.77 3.91
CA LEU A 53 -6.15 -3.58 3.48
C LEU A 53 -5.29 -3.44 4.72
N VAL A 54 -4.53 -4.46 5.08
CA VAL A 54 -3.52 -4.35 6.13
C VAL A 54 -2.22 -3.91 5.46
N THR A 55 -1.65 -2.79 5.90
CA THR A 55 -0.36 -2.33 5.37
C THR A 55 0.65 -2.10 6.47
N LEU A 56 1.87 -2.52 6.21
CA LEU A 56 3.02 -2.36 7.09
C LEU A 56 4.02 -1.42 6.40
N THR A 57 4.55 -0.43 7.08
CA THR A 57 5.53 0.52 6.53
C THR A 57 6.83 0.46 7.34
N ASP A 58 7.95 0.83 6.72
CA ASP A 58 9.33 0.95 7.28
C ASP A 58 10.20 -0.31 7.05
N ALA A 59 11.36 -0.32 7.72
CA ALA A 59 12.32 -1.41 7.63
C ALA A 59 11.82 -2.69 8.28
N ILE A 60 12.22 -3.84 7.73
CA ILE A 60 11.91 -5.15 8.32
C ILE A 60 13.12 -5.64 9.10
N ARG A 61 13.15 -5.36 10.41
CA ARG A 61 14.23 -5.82 11.30
C ARG A 61 13.91 -7.21 11.85
N GLN A 62 14.95 -8.05 11.90
CA GLN A 62 14.89 -9.34 12.57
C GLN A 62 14.67 -9.13 14.08
N ASP A 63 13.85 -9.98 14.71
CA ASP A 63 13.49 -9.95 16.13
C ASP A 63 12.67 -8.74 16.61
N LEU A 64 12.09 -7.97 15.68
CA LEU A 64 11.21 -6.85 16.03
C LEU A 64 10.01 -6.76 15.09
N ASP A 65 10.17 -6.20 13.89
CA ASP A 65 9.09 -6.02 12.93
C ASP A 65 8.57 -7.37 12.44
N PHE A 66 9.47 -8.25 11.99
CA PHE A 66 9.10 -9.58 11.46
C PHE A 66 8.33 -10.43 12.48
N ASP A 67 8.68 -10.33 13.75
CA ASP A 67 8.10 -11.12 14.83
C ASP A 67 6.64 -10.77 15.10
N TYR A 68 6.28 -9.47 15.03
CA TYR A 68 4.89 -9.04 15.08
C TYR A 68 4.15 -9.43 13.80
N TYR A 69 4.75 -9.15 12.64
CA TYR A 69 4.06 -9.25 11.36
C TYR A 69 3.75 -10.70 11.00
N SER A 70 4.68 -11.63 11.24
CA SER A 70 4.50 -13.08 11.01
C SER A 70 3.43 -13.74 11.90
N LYS A 71 3.07 -13.10 13.02
CA LYS A 71 2.09 -13.62 13.99
C LYS A 71 0.77 -12.83 13.98
N LEU A 72 0.65 -11.83 13.10
CA LEU A 72 -0.47 -10.89 13.06
C LEU A 72 -1.81 -11.59 12.81
N PHE A 73 -1.81 -12.60 11.94
CA PHE A 73 -2.99 -13.39 11.64
C PHE A 73 -2.97 -14.74 12.37
N ASN A 74 -4.16 -15.23 12.72
CA ASN A 74 -4.32 -16.56 13.26
C ASN A 74 -4.13 -17.58 12.13
N PRO A 75 -3.19 -18.55 12.25
CA PRO A 75 -2.89 -19.50 11.17
C PRO A 75 -4.06 -20.45 10.83
N ASN A 76 -5.09 -20.52 11.69
CA ASN A 76 -6.31 -21.31 11.43
C ASN A 76 -7.44 -20.48 10.79
N LYS A 77 -7.22 -19.20 10.50
CA LYS A 77 -8.18 -18.33 9.82
C LYS A 77 -7.80 -18.17 8.35
N THR A 78 -8.80 -18.16 7.50
CA THR A 78 -8.67 -17.96 6.06
C THR A 78 -9.72 -16.96 5.59
N ASN A 79 -9.48 -16.34 4.45
CA ASN A 79 -10.55 -15.70 3.69
C ASN A 79 -11.62 -16.74 3.29
N PRO A 80 -12.84 -16.31 2.89
CA PRO A 80 -13.94 -17.22 2.57
C PRO A 80 -13.63 -18.28 1.48
N ASN A 81 -12.70 -17.98 0.57
CA ASN A 81 -12.24 -18.91 -0.46
C ASN A 81 -11.22 -19.97 0.04
N GLY A 82 -10.91 -19.98 1.33
CA GLY A 82 -9.93 -20.88 1.95
C GLY A 82 -8.48 -20.42 1.82
N CYS A 83 -8.21 -19.26 1.20
CA CYS A 83 -6.86 -18.72 1.11
C CYS A 83 -6.43 -18.02 2.40
N PRO A 84 -5.13 -18.05 2.75
CA PRO A 84 -4.62 -17.26 3.86
C PRO A 84 -4.89 -15.76 3.67
N PRO A 85 -5.16 -15.00 4.74
CA PRO A 85 -5.22 -13.54 4.66
C PRO A 85 -3.83 -12.98 4.28
N THR A 86 -3.83 -11.90 3.49
CA THR A 86 -2.59 -11.26 3.03
C THR A 86 -2.56 -9.78 3.41
N PHE A 87 -1.36 -9.21 3.42
CA PHE A 87 -1.12 -7.78 3.64
C PHE A 87 -0.11 -7.24 2.62
N THR A 88 0.06 -5.92 2.59
CA THR A 88 1.06 -5.22 1.77
C THR A 88 2.13 -4.59 2.65
N VAL A 89 3.40 -4.73 2.30
CA VAL A 89 4.55 -4.18 3.04
C VAL A 89 5.26 -3.13 2.19
N PHE A 90 5.26 -1.89 2.63
CA PHE A 90 6.00 -0.77 2.04
C PHE A 90 7.39 -0.71 2.68
N VAL A 91 8.38 -1.31 2.01
CA VAL A 91 9.71 -1.57 2.57
C VAL A 91 10.67 -0.42 2.26
N SER A 92 11.39 0.04 3.27
CA SER A 92 12.52 0.98 3.12
C SER A 92 13.87 0.31 3.33
N HIS A 93 14.96 0.91 2.82
CA HIS A 93 16.25 0.22 2.75
C HIS A 93 17.01 0.07 4.09
N PRO A 94 17.37 1.13 4.84
CA PRO A 94 18.18 1.01 6.06
C PRO A 94 17.60 0.00 7.05
N TYR A 95 18.47 -0.85 7.61
CA TYR A 95 18.15 -1.87 8.62
C TYR A 95 17.23 -3.01 8.16
N THR A 96 16.82 -3.05 6.89
CA THR A 96 15.99 -4.14 6.36
C THR A 96 16.79 -5.43 6.20
N ASN A 97 16.24 -6.52 6.74
CA ASN A 97 16.67 -7.87 6.45
C ASN A 97 15.94 -8.39 5.19
N TYR A 98 16.65 -8.49 4.08
CA TYR A 98 16.06 -8.90 2.80
C TYR A 98 15.69 -10.38 2.73
N TYR A 99 16.25 -11.23 3.59
CA TYR A 99 15.77 -12.61 3.74
C TYR A 99 14.34 -12.64 4.30
N GLU A 100 14.04 -11.78 5.27
CA GLU A 100 12.69 -11.69 5.84
C GLU A 100 11.70 -11.07 4.85
N VAL A 101 12.14 -10.09 4.06
CA VAL A 101 11.33 -9.54 2.95
C VAL A 101 11.01 -10.61 1.92
N GLN A 102 12.00 -11.43 1.52
CA GLN A 102 11.76 -12.58 0.63
C GLN A 102 10.81 -13.60 1.27
N THR A 103 10.93 -13.84 2.58
CA THR A 103 10.05 -14.73 3.33
C THR A 103 8.60 -14.23 3.34
N MET A 104 8.36 -12.92 3.53
CA MET A 104 7.01 -12.37 3.43
C MET A 104 6.44 -12.50 2.01
N HIS A 105 7.26 -12.30 0.99
CA HIS A 105 6.85 -12.49 -0.41
C HIS A 105 6.50 -13.95 -0.72
N SER A 106 7.27 -14.92 -0.20
CA SER A 106 6.97 -16.36 -0.35
C SER A 106 5.66 -16.77 0.31
N LEU A 107 5.26 -16.06 1.36
CA LEU A 107 3.94 -16.18 2.01
C LEU A 107 2.81 -15.43 1.26
N ARG A 108 3.08 -14.93 0.05
CA ARG A 108 2.17 -14.18 -0.83
C ARG A 108 1.76 -12.80 -0.34
N HIS A 109 2.45 -12.25 0.65
CA HIS A 109 2.29 -10.85 0.97
C HIS A 109 2.86 -9.99 -0.16
N GLU A 110 2.22 -8.85 -0.42
CA GLU A 110 2.70 -7.92 -1.42
C GLU A 110 3.86 -7.10 -0.84
N ILE A 111 4.94 -6.97 -1.61
CA ILE A 111 6.07 -6.11 -1.27
C ILE A 111 6.05 -4.90 -2.20
N ALA A 112 5.99 -3.72 -1.60
CA ALA A 112 5.89 -2.43 -2.25
C ALA A 112 7.02 -1.51 -1.77
N ASP A 113 7.23 -0.42 -2.50
CA ASP A 113 8.36 0.49 -2.34
C ASP A 113 8.05 1.60 -1.31
N ASN A 114 9.02 1.89 -0.44
CA ASN A 114 8.96 3.00 0.50
C ASN A 114 10.26 3.82 0.56
N SER A 115 10.88 4.00 -0.60
CA SER A 115 12.13 4.72 -0.79
C SER A 115 13.37 4.03 -0.18
N ILE A 116 14.54 4.42 -0.69
CA ILE A 116 15.81 4.02 -0.09
C ILE A 116 16.01 4.74 1.24
N THR A 117 16.15 6.07 1.23
CA THR A 117 16.77 6.78 2.36
C THR A 117 15.77 7.19 3.43
N ARG A 118 14.49 7.36 3.07
CA ARG A 118 13.48 8.03 3.89
C ARG A 118 13.96 9.34 4.52
N ARG A 119 14.85 10.05 3.82
CA ARG A 119 15.55 11.20 4.38
C ARG A 119 14.60 12.27 4.88
N GLY A 120 14.99 12.87 6.00
CA GLY A 120 14.37 14.09 6.49
C GLY A 120 15.03 15.35 5.90
N PRO A 121 14.39 16.51 6.05
CA PRO A 121 13.02 16.70 6.56
C PRO A 121 11.97 16.23 5.54
N SER A 122 10.70 16.11 5.96
CA SER A 122 9.61 15.76 5.04
C SER A 122 9.54 16.71 3.84
N SER A 123 9.76 18.02 4.03
CA SER A 123 9.75 19.02 2.96
C SER A 123 10.72 18.73 1.81
N TRP A 124 11.76 17.91 2.01
CA TRP A 124 12.62 17.47 0.91
C TRP A 124 11.84 16.68 -0.15
N TRP A 125 10.91 15.81 0.27
CA TRP A 125 10.06 15.02 -0.63
C TRP A 125 9.10 15.91 -1.43
N ALA A 126 8.60 17.00 -0.82
CA ALA A 126 7.75 17.97 -1.48
C ALA A 126 8.47 18.74 -2.62
N GLU A 127 9.79 18.87 -2.52
CA GLU A 127 10.63 19.68 -3.42
C GLU A 127 11.55 18.83 -4.31
N ALA A 128 11.57 17.51 -4.10
CA ALA A 128 12.44 16.59 -4.82
C ALA A 128 12.15 16.60 -6.32
N ASN A 129 13.20 16.70 -7.13
CA ASN A 129 13.07 16.68 -8.58
C ASN A 129 12.93 15.24 -9.13
N SER A 130 12.62 15.11 -10.42
CA SER A 130 12.38 13.80 -11.05
C SER A 130 13.55 12.81 -10.87
N THR A 131 14.79 13.27 -10.96
CA THR A 131 15.98 12.42 -10.78
C THR A 131 16.12 11.96 -9.33
N GLU A 132 15.76 12.81 -8.36
CA GLU A 132 15.79 12.46 -6.95
C GLU A 132 14.71 11.40 -6.62
N TRP A 133 13.49 11.58 -7.14
CA TRP A 133 12.43 10.58 -7.05
C TRP A 133 12.81 9.27 -7.74
N GLU A 134 13.41 9.31 -8.93
CA GLU A 134 13.86 8.12 -9.65
C GLU A 134 14.94 7.36 -8.88
N ASN A 135 15.90 8.08 -8.28
CA ASN A 135 16.95 7.45 -7.48
C ASN A 135 16.41 6.85 -6.17
N GLU A 136 15.42 7.48 -5.52
CA GLU A 136 14.80 6.95 -4.30
C GLU A 136 13.91 5.75 -4.56
N VAL A 137 13.04 5.83 -5.57
CA VAL A 137 12.01 4.81 -5.83
C VAL A 137 12.53 3.76 -6.81
N GLY A 138 13.10 4.18 -7.94
CA GLY A 138 13.70 3.24 -8.89
C GLY A 138 14.83 2.44 -8.27
N GLY A 139 15.69 3.10 -7.49
CA GLY A 139 16.76 2.44 -6.77
C GLY A 139 16.26 1.47 -5.68
N MET A 140 15.19 1.79 -4.96
CA MET A 140 14.63 0.86 -3.96
C MET A 140 13.98 -0.36 -4.63
N ARG A 141 13.33 -0.21 -5.78
CA ARG A 141 12.87 -1.35 -6.59
C ARG A 141 14.01 -2.24 -7.06
N GLU A 142 15.12 -1.67 -7.51
CA GLU A 142 16.32 -2.44 -7.86
C GLU A 142 16.91 -3.18 -6.65
N ILE A 143 16.93 -2.53 -5.49
CA ILE A 143 17.36 -3.12 -4.23
C ILE A 143 16.47 -4.31 -3.84
N LEU A 144 15.14 -4.16 -3.87
CA LEU A 144 14.20 -5.24 -3.60
C LEU A 144 14.39 -6.39 -4.58
N ALA A 145 14.58 -6.09 -5.86
CA ALA A 145 14.74 -7.10 -6.88
C ALA A 145 16.03 -7.90 -6.73
N LYS A 146 17.14 -7.23 -6.44
CA LYS A 146 18.46 -7.86 -6.31
C LYS A 146 18.66 -8.54 -4.96
N TRP A 147 18.27 -7.87 -3.87
CA TRP A 147 18.64 -8.28 -2.52
C TRP A 147 17.55 -9.07 -1.80
N ALA A 148 16.26 -8.85 -2.09
CA ALA A 148 15.18 -9.76 -1.68
C ALA A 148 14.84 -10.81 -2.74
N GLN A 149 15.47 -10.77 -3.93
CA GLN A 149 15.21 -11.71 -5.03
C GLN A 149 13.73 -11.74 -5.46
N ILE A 150 13.04 -10.60 -5.34
CA ILE A 150 11.66 -10.44 -5.77
C ILE A 150 11.66 -9.97 -7.22
N PRO A 151 10.91 -10.60 -8.15
CA PRO A 151 10.82 -10.09 -9.52
C PRO A 151 10.39 -8.61 -9.53
N ALA A 152 11.10 -7.75 -10.26
CA ALA A 152 10.86 -6.29 -10.23
C ALA A 152 9.43 -5.91 -10.65
N GLU A 153 8.81 -6.74 -11.50
CA GLU A 153 7.41 -6.65 -11.92
C GLU A 153 6.40 -6.93 -10.80
N ASN A 154 6.82 -7.57 -9.70
CA ASN A 154 6.00 -7.80 -8.52
C ASN A 154 6.03 -6.61 -7.55
N VAL A 155 7.02 -5.71 -7.67
CA VAL A 155 7.08 -4.46 -6.89
C VAL A 155 6.30 -3.38 -7.65
N LYS A 156 5.01 -3.30 -7.35
CA LYS A 156 3.99 -2.57 -8.14
C LYS A 156 3.49 -1.28 -7.52
N GLY A 157 3.68 -1.12 -6.20
CA GLY A 157 3.16 -0.03 -5.40
C GLY A 157 4.24 0.84 -4.81
N PHE A 158 3.86 2.06 -4.45
CA PHE A 158 4.69 3.01 -3.72
C PHE A 158 3.90 3.69 -2.60
N ARG A 159 4.61 4.07 -1.53
CA ARG A 159 4.15 5.02 -0.51
C ARG A 159 5.27 5.96 -0.15
N ALA A 160 5.05 7.27 -0.22
CA ALA A 160 6.06 8.25 0.12
C ALA A 160 6.36 8.27 1.63
N PRO A 161 7.63 8.45 2.03
CA PRO A 161 7.99 8.67 3.43
C PRO A 161 7.24 9.87 4.02
N TYR A 162 6.80 9.73 5.27
CA TYR A 162 6.01 10.74 5.99
C TYR A 162 4.64 11.07 5.36
N LEU A 163 4.19 10.29 4.38
CA LEU A 163 3.03 10.58 3.54
C LEU A 163 3.14 11.93 2.82
N GLN A 164 4.37 12.40 2.59
CA GLN A 164 4.64 13.67 1.93
C GLN A 164 4.64 13.50 0.42
N ASN A 165 3.61 14.04 -0.22
CA ASN A 165 3.49 14.09 -1.67
C ASN A 165 4.54 15.04 -2.29
N GLY A 166 4.98 14.72 -3.52
CA GLY A 166 5.87 15.50 -4.37
C GLY A 166 5.19 16.10 -5.61
N GLY A 167 3.85 16.19 -5.60
CA GLY A 167 3.06 16.77 -6.68
C GLY A 167 3.24 16.03 -8.01
N ASP A 168 3.05 16.73 -9.12
CA ASP A 168 3.16 16.12 -10.45
C ASP A 168 4.55 15.51 -10.74
N THR A 169 5.60 15.97 -10.08
CA THR A 169 6.95 15.40 -10.24
C THR A 169 7.04 13.97 -9.73
N GLU A 170 6.47 13.69 -8.55
CA GLU A 170 6.39 12.33 -8.02
C GLU A 170 5.58 11.43 -8.96
N PHE A 171 4.35 11.81 -9.25
CA PHE A 171 3.42 10.96 -9.99
C PHE A 171 3.85 10.73 -11.45
N GLU A 172 4.56 11.69 -12.07
CA GLU A 172 5.20 11.48 -13.37
C GLU A 172 6.30 10.40 -13.29
N VAL A 173 7.14 10.43 -12.26
CA VAL A 173 8.19 9.41 -12.08
C VAL A 173 7.56 8.04 -11.82
N LEU A 174 6.60 7.95 -10.90
CA LEU A 174 5.97 6.67 -10.55
C LEU A 174 5.26 6.05 -11.76
N ALA A 175 4.39 6.81 -12.42
CA ALA A 175 3.52 6.31 -13.48
C ALA A 175 4.23 6.24 -14.84
N ALA A 176 4.95 7.29 -15.24
CA ALA A 176 5.49 7.43 -16.58
C ALA A 176 6.92 6.89 -16.72
N THR A 177 7.79 7.09 -15.73
CA THR A 177 9.19 6.63 -15.77
C THR A 177 9.32 5.19 -15.27
N LEU A 178 8.86 4.92 -14.05
CA LEU A 178 9.04 3.64 -13.37
C LEU A 178 7.95 2.61 -13.70
N LYS A 179 6.83 3.05 -14.28
CA LYS A 179 5.69 2.19 -14.63
C LYS A 179 5.16 1.39 -13.43
N LEU A 180 5.15 2.01 -12.25
CA LEU A 180 4.40 1.49 -11.12
C LEU A 180 2.90 1.55 -11.43
N THR A 181 2.12 0.78 -10.68
CA THR A 181 0.68 0.63 -10.93
C THR A 181 -0.18 1.46 -9.99
N TYR A 182 0.31 1.72 -8.77
CA TYR A 182 -0.42 2.51 -7.80
C TYR A 182 0.47 3.27 -6.82
N ASP A 183 -0.10 4.32 -6.25
CA ASP A 183 0.37 5.04 -5.07
C ASP A 183 -0.61 4.82 -3.90
N THR A 184 -0.08 4.87 -2.66
CA THR A 184 -0.87 4.86 -1.43
C THR A 184 -0.25 5.84 -0.44
N THR A 185 -0.15 7.09 -0.84
CA THR A 185 0.46 8.18 -0.06
C THR A 185 -0.58 9.16 0.45
N ARG A 186 -1.73 9.33 -0.22
CA ARG A 186 -2.63 10.46 0.04
C ARG A 186 -3.71 10.16 1.08
N PRO A 187 -3.66 10.77 2.28
CA PRO A 187 -4.75 10.68 3.22
C PRO A 187 -5.98 11.49 2.80
N THR A 188 -7.15 11.11 3.32
CA THR A 188 -8.37 11.91 3.22
C THR A 188 -9.16 11.93 4.53
N ARG A 189 -9.58 13.13 4.90
CA ARG A 189 -10.47 13.50 6.01
C ARG A 189 -11.86 13.90 5.52
N MET A 190 -11.96 14.44 4.31
CA MET A 190 -13.25 14.84 3.72
C MET A 190 -14.06 13.63 3.27
N PHE A 191 -13.40 12.53 2.92
CA PHE A 191 -14.03 11.29 2.49
C PHE A 191 -13.80 10.16 3.48
N MET A 192 -14.01 10.42 4.77
CA MET A 192 -14.18 9.37 5.78
C MET A 192 -15.63 8.85 5.80
N ARG A 193 -16.61 9.72 5.52
CA ARG A 193 -18.04 9.39 5.63
C ARG A 193 -18.88 10.00 4.49
N PRO A 194 -19.33 9.19 3.50
CA PRO A 194 -18.90 7.82 3.24
C PRO A 194 -17.43 7.76 2.78
N PRO A 195 -16.73 6.63 2.98
CA PRO A 195 -15.33 6.50 2.62
C PRO A 195 -15.10 6.48 1.10
N MET A 196 -13.97 7.02 0.64
CA MET A 196 -13.60 7.06 -0.78
C MET A 196 -13.11 5.70 -1.28
N TRP A 197 -13.45 5.36 -2.52
CA TRP A 197 -12.93 4.20 -3.24
C TRP A 197 -11.63 4.54 -3.98
N PRO A 198 -10.72 3.56 -4.20
CA PRO A 198 -9.58 3.73 -5.11
C PRO A 198 -10.00 4.23 -6.47
N TYR A 199 -9.15 5.02 -7.11
CA TYR A 199 -9.46 5.69 -8.37
C TYR A 199 -8.21 5.84 -9.22
N THR A 200 -8.38 6.15 -10.50
CA THR A 200 -7.24 6.42 -11.40
C THR A 200 -7.05 7.91 -11.62
N LEU A 201 -5.81 8.31 -11.88
CA LEU A 201 -5.43 9.70 -12.16
C LEU A 201 -5.61 10.08 -13.64
N ASP A 202 -6.53 9.43 -14.36
CA ASP A 202 -6.90 9.82 -15.72
C ASP A 202 -7.53 11.22 -15.78
N TYR A 203 -8.25 11.60 -14.74
CA TYR A 203 -9.04 12.84 -14.63
C TYR A 203 -8.76 13.58 -13.32
N ASP A 204 -9.27 14.81 -13.22
CA ASP A 204 -9.18 15.61 -12.00
C ASP A 204 -9.81 14.88 -10.81
N THR A 205 -9.17 14.97 -9.65
CA THR A 205 -9.59 14.28 -8.43
C THR A 205 -10.35 15.21 -7.51
N ILE A 206 -11.45 14.70 -6.94
CA ILE A 206 -12.18 15.41 -5.89
C ILE A 206 -11.56 15.18 -4.51
N GLN A 207 -10.58 14.28 -4.37
CA GLN A 207 -9.86 14.08 -3.11
C GLN A 207 -9.13 15.37 -2.74
N GLU A 208 -9.31 15.82 -1.51
CA GLU A 208 -8.60 16.97 -1.01
C GLU A 208 -7.08 16.74 -0.96
N CYS A 209 -6.32 17.83 -1.01
CA CYS A 209 -4.88 17.77 -0.84
C CYS A 209 -4.51 18.03 0.63
N ALA A 210 -4.65 16.99 1.47
CA ALA A 210 -4.37 17.09 2.90
C ALA A 210 -2.89 17.40 3.20
N ILE A 211 -1.96 16.87 2.41
CA ILE A 211 -0.51 17.07 2.53
C ILE A 211 0.04 17.53 1.16
N PRO A 212 0.10 18.85 0.88
CA PRO A 212 0.55 19.35 -0.41
C PRO A 212 2.06 19.21 -0.62
N PRO A 213 2.54 19.21 -1.89
CA PRO A 213 1.77 19.34 -3.14
C PRO A 213 1.19 18.01 -3.67
N CYS A 214 -0.05 18.01 -4.16
CA CYS A 214 -0.71 16.84 -4.78
C CYS A 214 -0.68 16.92 -6.32
N PRO A 215 -0.84 15.80 -7.04
CA PRO A 215 -0.85 15.80 -8.49
C PRO A 215 -2.07 16.58 -9.04
N THR A 216 -1.85 17.32 -10.12
CA THR A 216 -2.88 18.07 -10.85
C THR A 216 -2.93 17.71 -12.35
N ALA A 217 -1.93 17.00 -12.84
CA ALA A 217 -1.86 16.44 -14.18
C ALA A 217 -2.56 15.07 -14.27
N SER A 218 -2.73 14.60 -15.51
CA SER A 218 -3.33 13.30 -15.82
C SER A 218 -2.25 12.23 -15.97
N TYR A 219 -2.43 11.12 -15.26
CA TYR A 219 -1.61 9.89 -15.33
C TYR A 219 -2.53 8.69 -15.61
N PRO A 220 -2.93 8.48 -16.87
CA PRO A 220 -3.90 7.45 -17.24
C PRO A 220 -3.54 6.05 -16.77
N GLY A 221 -4.49 5.38 -16.11
CA GLY A 221 -4.34 4.01 -15.60
C GLY A 221 -3.44 3.86 -14.36
N PHE A 222 -2.90 4.95 -13.81
CA PHE A 222 -2.19 4.93 -12.53
C PHE A 222 -3.18 5.11 -11.39
N TRP A 223 -3.18 4.18 -10.43
CA TRP A 223 -4.15 4.13 -9.35
C TRP A 223 -3.69 4.92 -8.12
N GLU A 224 -4.58 5.73 -7.56
CA GLU A 224 -4.48 6.19 -6.19
C GLU A 224 -5.35 5.27 -5.30
N VAL A 225 -4.73 4.71 -4.27
CA VAL A 225 -5.43 3.99 -3.20
C VAL A 225 -5.41 4.92 -1.97
N PRO A 226 -6.48 5.69 -1.73
CA PRO A 226 -6.45 6.72 -0.71
C PRO A 226 -6.39 6.10 0.70
N ILE A 227 -5.60 6.74 1.57
CA ILE A 227 -5.59 6.40 3.00
C ILE A 227 -6.79 7.11 3.64
N ILE A 228 -7.83 6.35 3.98
CA ILE A 228 -8.95 6.93 4.71
C ILE A 228 -8.51 7.14 6.16
N ASP A 229 -8.48 8.40 6.63
CA ASP A 229 -8.04 8.70 8.00
C ASP A 229 -8.92 7.91 9.00
N LEU A 230 -8.26 7.31 9.98
CA LEU A 230 -8.92 6.74 11.15
C LEU A 230 -9.41 7.87 12.06
N GLN A 231 -10.49 7.62 12.79
CA GLN A 231 -10.94 8.49 13.87
C GLN A 231 -10.58 7.86 15.22
N ASP A 232 -9.82 8.59 16.05
CA ASP A 232 -9.50 8.17 17.42
C ASP A 232 -10.71 8.31 18.37
N GLU A 233 -10.54 7.85 19.62
CA GLU A 233 -11.59 7.92 20.65
C GLU A 233 -12.05 9.35 21.00
N ASN A 234 -11.19 10.34 20.74
CA ASN A 234 -11.48 11.76 20.95
C ASN A 234 -12.11 12.42 19.71
N GLY A 235 -12.28 11.68 18.62
CA GLY A 235 -12.81 12.16 17.36
C GLY A 235 -11.76 12.79 16.42
N ASN A 236 -10.47 12.76 16.78
CA ASN A 236 -9.42 13.33 15.94
C ASN A 236 -9.05 12.37 14.80
N PRO A 237 -8.77 12.90 13.58
CA PRO A 237 -8.29 12.09 12.49
C PRO A 237 -6.80 11.74 12.63
N CYS A 238 -6.43 10.51 12.26
CA CYS A 238 -5.06 10.03 12.19
C CYS A 238 -4.89 9.13 10.96
N ASN A 239 -3.79 9.30 10.23
CA ASN A 239 -3.50 8.59 8.97
C ASN A 239 -2.68 7.30 9.17
N GLU A 240 -2.18 7.07 10.38
CA GLU A 240 -1.51 5.84 10.81
C GLU A 240 -1.92 5.53 12.26
N LEU A 241 -2.01 4.24 12.62
CA LEU A 241 -2.40 3.86 13.99
C LEU A 241 -1.46 4.41 15.06
N ALA A 242 -0.15 4.43 14.78
CA ALA A 242 0.84 4.99 15.69
C ALA A 242 0.72 6.51 15.87
N ALA A 243 0.03 7.21 14.95
CA ALA A 243 -0.24 8.64 15.01
C ALA A 243 -1.57 8.99 15.69
N CYS A 244 -2.43 8.01 15.99
CA CYS A 244 -3.66 8.22 16.74
C CYS A 244 -3.38 8.51 18.22
N ALA A 245 -4.37 9.04 18.94
CA ALA A 245 -4.30 9.09 20.41
C ALA A 245 -4.02 7.68 20.96
N LYS A 246 -3.04 7.59 21.87
CA LYS A 246 -2.62 6.32 22.45
C LYS A 246 -3.79 5.70 23.23
N PRO A 247 -4.26 4.48 22.87
CA PRO A 247 -5.31 3.82 23.63
C PRO A 247 -4.86 3.49 25.06
N GLU A 248 -5.78 3.64 26.01
CA GLU A 248 -5.49 3.40 27.44
C GLU A 248 -5.56 1.90 27.83
N SER A 249 -6.11 1.04 26.97
CA SER A 249 -6.30 -0.39 27.24
C SER A 249 -6.41 -1.22 25.95
N GLU A 250 -6.38 -2.56 26.08
CA GLU A 250 -6.56 -3.49 24.95
C GLU A 250 -7.94 -3.28 24.31
N GLU A 251 -8.97 -3.10 25.14
CA GLU A 251 -10.33 -2.85 24.66
C GLU A 251 -10.42 -1.51 23.93
N ALA A 252 -9.72 -0.46 24.39
CA ALA A 252 -9.68 0.82 23.68
C ALA A 252 -8.98 0.68 22.31
N ALA A 253 -7.88 -0.08 22.24
CA ALA A 253 -7.19 -0.36 20.98
C ALA A 253 -8.05 -1.21 20.02
N TYR A 254 -8.79 -2.20 20.55
CA TYR A 254 -9.74 -2.99 19.77
C TYR A 254 -10.88 -2.13 19.24
N LEU A 255 -11.47 -1.26 20.08
CA LEU A 255 -12.55 -0.37 19.69
C LEU A 255 -12.11 0.70 18.68
N LEU A 256 -10.86 1.17 18.75
CA LEU A 256 -10.28 2.05 17.73
C LEU A 256 -10.36 1.39 16.35
N LEU A 257 -9.94 0.14 16.22
CA LEU A 257 -10.01 -0.61 14.97
C LEU A 257 -11.45 -0.92 14.57
N LYS A 258 -12.26 -1.43 15.51
CA LYS A 258 -13.61 -1.91 15.24
C LYS A 258 -14.57 -0.79 14.82
N SER A 259 -14.49 0.38 15.46
CA SER A 259 -15.35 1.53 15.13
C SER A 259 -15.05 2.10 13.75
N ASN A 260 -13.77 2.14 13.35
CA ASN A 260 -13.37 2.56 12.02
C ASN A 260 -13.75 1.51 10.96
N PHE A 261 -13.58 0.21 11.24
CA PHE A 261 -14.10 -0.85 10.37
C PHE A 261 -15.62 -0.74 10.15
N ASP A 262 -16.39 -0.53 11.22
CA ASP A 262 -17.85 -0.44 11.15
C ASP A 262 -18.34 0.74 10.31
N GLN A 263 -17.56 1.82 10.22
CA GLN A 263 -17.85 2.94 9.34
C GLN A 263 -17.81 2.54 7.86
N HIS A 264 -16.89 1.68 7.46
CA HIS A 264 -16.79 1.16 6.09
C HIS A 264 -17.84 0.07 5.86
N TYR A 265 -17.91 -0.92 6.75
CA TYR A 265 -18.74 -2.11 6.63
C TYR A 265 -20.25 -1.80 6.53
N ASN A 266 -20.70 -0.77 7.26
CA ASN A 266 -22.11 -0.37 7.31
C ASN A 266 -22.46 0.78 6.34
N SER A 267 -21.55 1.20 5.47
CA SER A 267 -21.77 2.27 4.49
C SER A 267 -21.64 1.77 3.04
N ASN A 268 -20.72 2.35 2.25
CA ASN A 268 -20.50 2.00 0.85
C ASN A 268 -19.44 0.91 0.65
N ARG A 269 -18.93 0.30 1.74
CA ARG A 269 -17.95 -0.81 1.72
C ARG A 269 -16.63 -0.49 1.03
N ALA A 270 -16.24 0.79 0.91
CA ALA A 270 -14.91 1.14 0.45
C ALA A 270 -13.83 0.43 1.29
N PRO A 271 -12.66 0.10 0.72
CA PRO A 271 -11.64 -0.67 1.43
C PRO A 271 -11.29 -0.04 2.78
N PHE A 272 -11.33 -0.85 3.84
CA PHE A 272 -10.91 -0.41 5.16
C PHE A 272 -9.41 -0.61 5.31
N HIS A 273 -8.67 0.49 5.44
CA HIS A 273 -7.22 0.48 5.52
C HIS A 273 -6.77 0.45 6.99
N VAL A 274 -5.88 -0.49 7.32
CA VAL A 274 -5.22 -0.63 8.63
C VAL A 274 -3.72 -0.31 8.46
N PRO A 275 -3.33 0.98 8.50
CA PRO A 275 -1.95 1.43 8.38
C PRO A 275 -1.16 1.23 9.67
N LEU A 276 -0.20 0.30 9.63
CA LEU A 276 0.63 -0.13 10.75
C LEU A 276 2.11 0.17 10.52
N THR A 277 2.80 0.47 11.61
CA THR A 277 4.27 0.46 11.73
C THR A 277 4.62 -0.27 13.02
N ALA A 278 5.86 -0.74 13.18
CA ALA A 278 6.26 -1.41 14.43
C ALA A 278 6.12 -0.50 15.66
N ALA A 279 6.18 0.82 15.49
CA ALA A 279 5.95 1.79 16.56
C ALA A 279 4.59 1.61 17.25
N TRP A 280 3.55 1.19 16.51
CA TRP A 280 2.24 0.87 17.10
C TRP A 280 2.34 -0.24 18.15
N PHE A 281 3.12 -1.28 17.85
CA PHE A 281 3.33 -2.41 18.75
C PHE A 281 4.36 -2.06 19.85
N GLU A 282 5.47 -1.42 19.51
CA GLU A 282 6.51 -1.02 20.48
C GLU A 282 5.98 -0.11 21.59
N THR A 283 4.99 0.74 21.29
CA THR A 283 4.41 1.69 22.26
C THR A 283 3.65 0.99 23.41
N SER A 284 3.04 -0.16 23.11
CA SER A 284 2.29 -0.98 24.07
C SER A 284 2.26 -2.46 23.59
N PRO A 285 3.38 -3.20 23.72
CA PRO A 285 3.58 -4.50 23.05
C PRO A 285 2.46 -5.51 23.24
N ASP A 286 2.11 -5.80 24.50
CA ASP A 286 1.10 -6.82 24.78
C ASP A 286 -0.32 -6.34 24.45
N THR A 287 -0.60 -5.05 24.72
CA THR A 287 -1.94 -4.46 24.60
C THR A 287 -2.35 -4.23 23.14
N ASN A 288 -1.51 -3.54 22.38
CA ASN A 288 -1.85 -3.14 21.01
C ASN A 288 -1.78 -4.34 20.07
N PHE A 289 -0.79 -5.22 20.26
CA PHE A 289 -0.67 -6.41 19.44
C PHE A 289 -1.85 -7.37 19.64
N GLU A 290 -2.21 -7.68 20.90
CA GLU A 290 -3.32 -8.60 21.16
C GLU A 290 -4.66 -8.01 20.71
N ALA A 291 -4.89 -6.70 20.92
CA ALA A 291 -6.07 -6.01 20.40
C ALA A 291 -6.17 -6.07 18.87
N THR A 292 -5.06 -5.86 18.15
CA THR A 292 -5.01 -5.95 16.69
C THR A 292 -5.28 -7.38 16.20
N ARG A 293 -4.70 -8.40 16.86
CA ARG A 293 -4.95 -9.81 16.51
C ARG A 293 -6.40 -10.22 16.77
N ARG A 294 -6.94 -9.84 17.93
CA ARG A 294 -8.34 -10.07 18.30
C ARG A 294 -9.27 -9.42 17.26
N PHE A 295 -9.02 -8.17 16.89
CA PHE A 295 -9.78 -7.48 15.86
C PHE A 295 -9.79 -8.24 14.53
N PHE A 296 -8.63 -8.66 14.01
CA PHE A 296 -8.59 -9.42 12.77
C PHE A 296 -9.30 -10.77 12.89
N ASN A 297 -9.12 -11.48 14.01
CA ASN A 297 -9.80 -12.74 14.24
C ASN A 297 -11.33 -12.58 14.23
N ASP A 298 -11.85 -11.51 14.83
CA ASP A 298 -13.29 -11.25 14.95
C ASP A 298 -13.92 -10.82 13.61
N ILE A 299 -13.26 -9.93 12.83
CA ILE A 299 -13.81 -9.52 11.53
C ILE A 299 -13.73 -10.61 10.47
N MET A 300 -12.77 -11.53 10.56
CA MET A 300 -12.68 -12.68 9.63
C MET A 300 -13.82 -13.69 9.83
N ASP A 301 -14.50 -13.65 10.98
CA ASP A 301 -15.72 -14.43 11.23
C ASP A 301 -17.00 -13.71 10.77
N MET A 302 -16.88 -12.46 10.29
CA MET A 302 -18.00 -11.71 9.75
C MET A 302 -18.26 -12.03 8.28
N ASP A 303 -19.51 -11.93 7.87
CA ASP A 303 -19.91 -12.15 6.49
C ASP A 303 -19.23 -11.16 5.53
N HIS A 304 -18.76 -11.68 4.40
CA HIS A 304 -18.26 -10.87 3.28
C HIS A 304 -17.01 -10.03 3.58
N VAL A 305 -16.19 -10.42 4.57
CA VAL A 305 -14.92 -9.74 4.88
C VAL A 305 -13.75 -10.45 4.21
N TRP A 306 -12.86 -9.69 3.57
CA TRP A 306 -11.70 -10.19 2.82
C TRP A 306 -10.45 -9.39 3.15
N LEU A 307 -9.43 -10.06 3.68
CA LEU A 307 -8.11 -9.46 3.95
C LEU A 307 -7.20 -9.79 2.77
N VAL A 308 -6.93 -8.79 1.94
CA VAL A 308 -6.22 -8.94 0.65
C VAL A 308 -5.14 -7.88 0.51
N THR A 309 -4.22 -8.08 -0.43
CA THR A 309 -3.21 -7.07 -0.77
C THR A 309 -3.84 -5.88 -1.51
N ILE A 310 -3.12 -4.77 -1.59
CA ILE A 310 -3.56 -3.60 -2.37
C ILE A 310 -3.71 -3.95 -3.85
N SER A 311 -2.73 -4.66 -4.43
CA SER A 311 -2.83 -5.14 -5.82
C SER A 311 -4.10 -5.97 -6.04
N GLN A 312 -4.44 -6.87 -5.11
CA GLN A 312 -5.66 -7.68 -5.20
C GLN A 312 -6.95 -6.85 -5.09
N ALA A 313 -6.95 -5.83 -4.24
CA ALA A 313 -8.09 -4.93 -4.12
C ALA A 313 -8.29 -4.08 -5.38
N ILE A 314 -7.21 -3.60 -6.01
CA ILE A 314 -7.27 -2.92 -7.31
C ILE A 314 -7.87 -3.86 -8.35
N GLU A 315 -7.44 -5.13 -8.43
CA GLU A 315 -8.04 -6.08 -9.37
C GLU A 315 -9.55 -6.29 -9.16
N TRP A 316 -10.03 -6.25 -7.92
CA TRP A 316 -11.48 -6.23 -7.64
C TRP A 316 -12.14 -4.94 -8.11
N VAL A 317 -11.53 -3.77 -7.89
CA VAL A 317 -12.07 -2.50 -8.39
C VAL A 317 -12.15 -2.51 -9.91
N ARG A 318 -11.15 -3.08 -10.60
CA ARG A 318 -11.12 -3.25 -12.06
C ARG A 318 -12.23 -4.17 -12.56
N ASN A 319 -12.52 -5.23 -11.82
CA ASN A 319 -13.53 -6.23 -12.17
C ASN A 319 -14.49 -6.51 -10.98
N PRO A 320 -15.41 -5.58 -10.67
CA PRO A 320 -16.26 -5.67 -9.48
C PRO A 320 -17.10 -6.94 -9.52
N THR A 321 -16.88 -7.79 -8.53
CA THR A 321 -17.48 -9.13 -8.42
C THR A 321 -18.28 -9.21 -7.13
N GLN A 322 -19.50 -9.74 -7.20
CA GLN A 322 -20.39 -9.85 -6.05
C GLN A 322 -19.91 -10.92 -5.06
N ASN A 323 -20.25 -10.76 -3.78
CA ASN A 323 -19.79 -11.64 -2.70
C ASN A 323 -19.96 -13.14 -2.94
N ASP A 324 -21.08 -13.53 -3.55
CA ASP A 324 -21.41 -14.92 -3.85
C ASP A 324 -20.55 -15.54 -4.97
N GLU A 325 -19.88 -14.71 -5.76
CA GLU A 325 -19.01 -15.11 -6.87
C GLU A 325 -17.51 -15.04 -6.50
N LEU A 326 -17.14 -14.43 -5.36
CA LEU A 326 -15.75 -14.15 -5.00
C LEU A 326 -14.90 -15.38 -4.67
N ASN A 327 -15.52 -16.51 -4.34
CA ASN A 327 -14.78 -17.75 -4.13
C ASN A 327 -14.07 -18.22 -5.42
N GLU A 328 -14.61 -17.86 -6.58
CA GLU A 328 -14.02 -18.18 -7.89
C GLU A 328 -13.29 -16.98 -8.53
N PHE A 329 -13.13 -15.87 -7.81
CA PHE A 329 -12.45 -14.69 -8.33
C PHE A 329 -10.94 -14.95 -8.47
N GLU A 330 -10.51 -15.21 -9.71
CA GLU A 330 -9.14 -15.62 -10.05
C GLU A 330 -8.04 -14.76 -9.39
N PRO A 331 -8.11 -13.41 -9.37
CA PRO A 331 -7.06 -12.59 -8.74
C PRO A 331 -6.85 -12.85 -7.23
N TRP A 332 -7.83 -13.48 -6.55
CA TRP A 332 -7.77 -13.79 -5.11
C TRP A 332 -7.52 -15.28 -4.83
N LYS A 333 -7.35 -16.12 -5.85
CA LYS A 333 -6.96 -17.52 -5.67
C LYS A 333 -5.50 -17.64 -5.23
N CYS A 334 -5.20 -18.72 -4.52
CA CYS A 334 -3.88 -19.01 -3.92
C CYS A 334 -3.36 -20.41 -4.27
N ASP A 335 -3.88 -21.00 -5.35
CA ASP A 335 -3.63 -22.35 -5.84
C ASP A 335 -2.31 -22.52 -6.61
N GLY A 336 -1.72 -21.43 -7.11
CA GLY A 336 -0.41 -21.44 -7.76
C GLY A 336 0.74 -21.88 -6.85
N GLU A 337 1.93 -22.08 -7.39
CA GLU A 337 3.13 -22.29 -6.55
C GLU A 337 3.44 -20.99 -5.77
N PRO A 338 3.73 -21.05 -4.45
CA PRO A 338 4.20 -19.87 -3.72
C PRO A 338 5.57 -19.43 -4.25
N PRO A 339 5.90 -18.13 -4.19
CA PRO A 339 7.25 -17.67 -4.52
C PRO A 339 8.31 -18.39 -3.68
N ALA A 340 9.48 -18.65 -4.25
CA ALA A 340 10.55 -19.34 -3.54
C ALA A 340 11.26 -18.41 -2.53
N VAL A 341 11.73 -19.00 -1.44
CA VAL A 341 12.65 -18.37 -0.47
C VAL A 341 13.92 -19.20 -0.39
N CYS A 342 15.08 -18.58 -0.19
CA CYS A 342 16.32 -19.34 -0.02
C CYS A 342 16.32 -20.12 1.31
N ASP A 343 17.15 -21.16 1.39
CA ASP A 343 17.36 -21.86 2.66
C ASP A 343 18.06 -20.94 3.67
N GLN A 344 17.71 -21.04 4.95
CA GLN A 344 18.35 -20.25 6.02
C GLN A 344 19.89 -20.39 6.01
N SER A 345 20.42 -21.55 5.64
CA SER A 345 21.87 -21.80 5.52
C SER A 345 22.54 -21.05 4.36
N ALA A 346 21.77 -20.56 3.39
CA ALA A 346 22.23 -19.73 2.28
C ALA A 346 22.16 -18.23 2.58
N VAL A 347 21.62 -17.83 3.74
CA VAL A 347 21.57 -16.42 4.15
C VAL A 347 22.99 -15.88 4.33
N ASN A 348 23.29 -14.83 3.59
CA ASN A 348 24.55 -14.12 3.58
C ASN A 348 24.43 -12.81 4.38
N THR A 349 25.44 -12.51 5.18
CA THR A 349 25.50 -11.28 6.00
C THR A 349 26.73 -10.47 5.61
N CYS A 350 26.51 -9.32 4.97
CA CYS A 350 27.55 -8.43 4.49
C CYS A 350 27.64 -7.19 5.39
N ARG A 351 28.83 -6.87 5.90
CA ARG A 351 29.03 -5.78 6.87
C ARG A 351 29.81 -4.62 6.26
N TYR A 352 29.30 -3.41 6.44
CA TYR A 352 29.84 -2.16 5.89
C TYR A 352 29.91 -1.09 6.98
N GLY A 353 30.90 -1.20 7.87
CA GLY A 353 30.97 -0.32 9.05
C GLY A 353 29.79 -0.60 10.00
N ASP A 354 28.91 0.38 10.17
CA ASP A 354 27.71 0.27 11.00
C ASP A 354 26.51 -0.34 10.24
N ASP A 355 26.56 -0.39 8.91
CA ASP A 355 25.51 -0.95 8.08
C ASP A 355 25.71 -2.46 7.85
N THR A 356 24.59 -3.19 7.77
CA THR A 356 24.59 -4.63 7.50
C THR A 356 23.52 -4.96 6.45
N LEU A 357 23.92 -5.68 5.41
CA LEU A 357 23.03 -6.24 4.40
C LEU A 357 22.86 -7.74 4.68
N ILE A 358 21.64 -8.17 5.02
CA ILE A 358 21.27 -9.57 5.19
C ILE A 358 20.41 -9.98 3.99
N THR A 359 20.86 -10.97 3.22
CA THR A 359 20.27 -11.33 1.92
C THR A 359 20.63 -12.77 1.54
N CYS A 360 19.86 -13.39 0.65
CA CYS A 360 20.22 -14.65 0.01
C CYS A 360 21.22 -14.49 -1.15
N THR A 361 21.53 -13.25 -1.53
CA THR A 361 22.39 -12.96 -2.67
C THR A 361 23.87 -13.05 -2.31
N THR A 362 24.63 -13.75 -3.14
CA THR A 362 26.08 -13.92 -3.04
C THR A 362 26.75 -13.61 -4.37
N PRO A 363 27.95 -13.01 -4.39
CA PRO A 363 28.74 -12.55 -3.25
C PRO A 363 28.19 -11.24 -2.64
N CYS A 364 28.75 -10.82 -1.50
CA CYS A 364 28.53 -9.48 -0.98
C CYS A 364 29.01 -8.41 -1.97
N PRO A 365 28.24 -7.33 -2.21
CA PRO A 365 28.71 -6.22 -3.03
C PRO A 365 29.91 -5.51 -2.37
N PRO A 366 30.77 -4.81 -3.14
CA PRO A 366 31.90 -4.08 -2.58
C PRO A 366 31.49 -2.89 -1.71
N ASN A 367 30.32 -2.28 -1.95
CA ASN A 367 29.76 -1.19 -1.16
C ASN A 367 28.39 -1.56 -0.60
N TYR A 368 27.96 -0.89 0.47
CA TYR A 368 26.58 -0.98 0.92
C TYR A 368 25.66 -0.38 -0.17
N PRO A 369 24.62 -1.10 -0.63
CA PRO A 369 23.63 -0.56 -1.56
C PRO A 369 23.03 0.75 -1.06
N GLY A 370 22.57 1.62 -1.94
CA GLY A 370 21.94 2.86 -1.51
C GLY A 370 21.64 3.84 -2.63
N TYR A 371 21.34 5.08 -2.25
CA TYR A 371 20.97 6.15 -3.18
C TYR A 371 22.07 6.38 -4.22
N GLY A 372 21.72 6.23 -5.50
CA GLY A 372 22.65 6.34 -6.63
C GLY A 372 23.61 5.16 -6.81
N ASN A 373 23.58 4.15 -5.92
CA ASN A 373 24.26 2.86 -6.09
C ASN A 373 23.42 1.70 -5.52
N PRO A 374 22.22 1.42 -6.08
CA PRO A 374 21.29 0.42 -5.54
C PRO A 374 21.82 -1.02 -5.62
N ASP A 375 22.80 -1.26 -6.46
CA ASP A 375 23.35 -2.59 -6.70
C ASP A 375 24.68 -2.82 -5.96
N GLY A 376 25.19 -1.80 -5.27
CA GLY A 376 26.38 -1.81 -4.42
C GLY A 376 27.72 -1.96 -5.14
N ASN A 377 27.78 -1.85 -6.48
CA ASN A 377 28.99 -2.08 -7.28
C ASN A 377 29.72 -0.81 -7.73
#